data_AF-W9XNG4-F1
#
_entry.id   AF-W9XNG4-F1
#
_cell.length_a   1.000
_cell.length_b   1.000
_cell.length_c   1.000
_cell.angle_alpha   90.00
_cell.angle_beta   90.00
_cell.angle_gamma   90.00
#
_symmetry.space_group_name_H-M   'P 1'
#
loop_
_entity.id
_entity.type
_entity.pdbx_description
1 polymer ?
#
loop_
_entity_poly.entity_id
_entity_poly.type
_entity_poly.pdbx_seq_one_letter_code
_entity_poly.pdbx_strand_id
1 'polypeptide(L)'
;MGQRLKTLKEWITHTENSDLTPAQNEEWSNLIEGVALALVPFIRTRHSHGTGGLKKLRDSFVPGSKGLVVTTGKQRFRYACHLVTSLRHVLQSQLPIQIAYSGEEDLPREYRDFITSLASNVSTFDVTAIFDDDILDLPHGGWAVKAFALLGSTFEQVILLDADDFFLQQPDVIFDEDPRYNETGTMLFHDRLLWQGAYPERHAWWEQQLAGMGLSETTKQSKVYIESYAEECDSGVVAADKSRLDVFIGLLHIAWQNTRDVRDSYTYRQGHGDKESWWFGFELTGTAYSME
;
A
#
# COMPACT_ATOMS: atom_id res chain seq x y z
N MET A 1 -7.26 -1.77 15.71
CA MET A 1 -7.16 -2.61 14.50
C MET A 1 -5.78 -3.25 14.37
N GLY A 2 -4.69 -2.46 14.37
CA GLY A 2 -3.30 -2.95 14.29
C GLY A 2 -2.97 -4.16 15.17
N GLN A 3 -3.33 -4.16 16.45
CA GLN A 3 -3.12 -5.32 17.34
C GLN A 3 -3.80 -6.62 16.84
N ARG A 4 -4.99 -6.53 16.25
CA ARG A 4 -5.70 -7.71 15.71
C ARG A 4 -4.96 -8.28 14.50
N LEU A 5 -4.40 -7.40 13.66
CA LEU A 5 -3.58 -7.82 12.52
C LEU A 5 -2.21 -8.37 12.95
N LYS A 6 -1.64 -7.90 14.07
CA LYS A 6 -0.47 -8.53 14.70
C LYS A 6 -0.78 -9.98 15.13
N THR A 7 -1.94 -10.23 15.74
CA THR A 7 -2.36 -11.60 16.08
C THR A 7 -2.56 -12.45 14.83
N LEU A 8 -3.18 -11.90 13.78
CA LEU A 8 -3.32 -12.62 12.50
C LEU A 8 -1.95 -13.01 11.93
N LYS A 9 -0.97 -12.11 11.99
CA LYS A 9 0.42 -12.38 11.61
C LYS A 9 1.00 -13.54 12.42
N GLU A 10 0.89 -13.50 13.74
CA GLU A 10 1.40 -14.56 14.63
C GLU A 10 0.82 -15.93 14.27
N TRP A 11 -0.46 -15.99 13.89
CA TRP A 11 -1.11 -17.24 13.47
C TRP A 11 -0.56 -17.73 12.14
N ILE A 12 -0.39 -16.85 11.15
CA ILE A 12 0.23 -17.20 9.86
C ILE A 12 1.66 -17.71 10.10
N THR A 13 2.47 -16.99 10.88
CA THR A 13 3.84 -17.39 11.24
C THR A 13 3.86 -18.74 11.96
N HIS A 14 2.92 -19.00 12.86
CA HIS A 14 2.82 -20.30 13.53
C HIS A 14 2.58 -21.43 12.53
N THR A 15 1.66 -21.25 11.57
CA THR A 15 1.35 -22.26 10.56
C THR A 15 2.49 -22.50 9.58
N GLU A 16 3.24 -21.46 9.20
CA GLU A 16 4.36 -21.56 8.26
C GLU A 16 5.61 -22.21 8.88
N ASN A 17 5.75 -22.20 10.21
CA ASN A 17 6.93 -22.70 10.92
C ASN A 17 6.69 -23.96 11.77
N SER A 18 5.46 -24.49 11.80
CA SER A 18 5.13 -25.67 12.62
C SER A 18 4.92 -26.91 11.76
N ASP A 19 5.38 -28.07 12.24
CA ASP A 19 5.12 -29.37 11.62
C ASP A 19 3.67 -29.83 11.92
N LEU A 20 2.71 -29.22 11.23
CA LEU A 20 1.29 -29.53 11.36
C LEU A 20 0.90 -30.69 10.44
N THR A 21 -0.01 -31.56 10.91
CA THR A 21 -0.66 -32.56 10.05
C THR A 21 -1.53 -31.88 8.98
N PRO A 22 -1.86 -32.55 7.86
CA PRO A 22 -2.73 -31.98 6.84
C PRO A 22 -4.08 -31.48 7.38
N ALA A 23 -4.68 -32.21 8.32
CA ALA A 23 -5.94 -31.80 8.96
C ALA A 23 -5.79 -30.52 9.81
N GLN A 24 -4.69 -30.39 10.55
CA GLN A 24 -4.41 -29.19 11.33
C GLN A 24 -4.13 -27.98 10.42
N ASN A 25 -3.40 -28.18 9.31
CA ASN A 25 -3.17 -27.14 8.33
C ASN A 25 -4.48 -26.62 7.73
N GLU A 26 -5.42 -27.52 7.41
CA GLU A 26 -6.74 -27.14 6.91
C GLU A 26 -7.55 -26.36 7.96
N GLU A 27 -7.55 -26.82 9.21
CA GLU A 27 -8.23 -26.12 10.32
C GLU A 27 -7.69 -24.71 10.51
N TRP A 28 -6.36 -24.56 10.62
CA TRP A 28 -5.71 -23.27 10.76
C TRP A 28 -5.94 -22.35 9.56
N SER A 29 -5.88 -22.89 8.34
CA SER A 29 -6.14 -22.11 7.13
C SER A 29 -7.55 -21.54 7.15
N ASN A 30 -8.55 -22.34 7.54
CA ASN A 30 -9.94 -21.88 7.67
C ASN A 30 -10.09 -20.80 8.76
N LEU A 31 -9.42 -20.94 9.89
CA LEU A 31 -9.43 -19.94 10.98
C LEU A 31 -8.79 -18.62 10.55
N ILE A 32 -7.61 -18.68 9.93
CA ILE A 32 -6.88 -17.51 9.42
C ILE A 32 -7.71 -16.78 8.38
N GLU A 33 -8.30 -17.50 7.43
CA GLU A 33 -9.19 -16.91 6.41
C GLU A 33 -10.43 -16.27 7.04
N GLY A 34 -11.07 -16.94 8.00
CA GLY A 34 -12.23 -16.41 8.71
C GLY A 34 -11.92 -15.11 9.45
N VAL A 35 -10.80 -15.06 10.18
CA VAL A 35 -10.34 -13.86 10.89
C VAL A 35 -9.94 -12.77 9.89
N ALA A 36 -9.20 -13.10 8.85
CA ALA A 36 -8.81 -12.13 7.82
C ALA A 36 -10.02 -11.48 7.16
N LEU A 37 -11.03 -12.26 6.77
CA LEU A 37 -12.27 -11.75 6.17
C LEU A 37 -13.12 -10.91 7.13
N ALA A 38 -12.99 -11.12 8.44
CA ALA A 38 -13.65 -10.28 9.45
C ALA A 38 -12.91 -8.96 9.68
N LEU A 39 -11.58 -8.96 9.58
CA LEU A 39 -10.72 -7.81 9.80
C LEU A 39 -10.63 -6.90 8.56
N VAL A 40 -10.39 -7.49 7.40
CA VAL A 40 -10.14 -6.82 6.12
C VAL A 40 -11.08 -7.34 5.05
N PRO A 41 -12.41 -7.09 5.16
CA PRO A 41 -13.41 -7.70 4.28
C PRO A 41 -13.24 -7.35 2.80
N PHE A 42 -12.46 -6.32 2.46
CA PHE A 42 -12.19 -5.91 1.08
C PHE A 42 -11.42 -6.95 0.25
N ILE A 43 -10.79 -7.95 0.89
CA ILE A 43 -10.12 -9.06 0.19
C ILE A 43 -11.12 -10.12 -0.34
N ARG A 44 -12.43 -9.91 -0.17
CA ARG A 44 -13.46 -10.77 -0.76
C ARG A 44 -13.47 -10.59 -2.27
N THR A 45 -13.40 -11.71 -2.99
CA THR A 45 -13.57 -11.68 -4.45
C THR A 45 -15.03 -11.50 -4.81
N ARG A 46 -15.35 -10.48 -5.63
CA ARG A 46 -16.71 -10.12 -6.07
C ARG A 46 -17.53 -11.28 -6.67
N HIS A 47 -16.86 -12.29 -7.24
CA HIS A 47 -17.49 -13.42 -7.94
C HIS A 47 -17.37 -14.77 -7.25
N SER A 48 -16.86 -14.82 -6.01
CA SER A 48 -16.92 -16.06 -5.25
C SER A 48 -17.41 -15.79 -3.83
N HIS A 49 -18.51 -16.44 -3.45
CA HIS A 49 -18.83 -16.75 -2.05
C HIS A 49 -17.79 -17.73 -1.44
N GLY A 50 -16.65 -17.91 -2.10
CA GLY A 50 -15.63 -18.88 -1.75
C GLY A 50 -14.71 -18.34 -0.66
N THR A 51 -14.26 -19.25 0.18
CA THR A 51 -13.18 -19.06 1.15
C THR A 51 -11.85 -18.76 0.44
N GLY A 52 -10.86 -18.23 1.18
CA GLY A 52 -9.49 -18.07 0.66
C GLY A 52 -9.12 -16.69 0.12
N GLY A 53 -9.77 -15.60 0.57
CA GLY A 53 -9.47 -14.26 0.08
C GLY A 53 -8.03 -13.82 0.39
N LEU A 54 -7.53 -14.15 1.58
CA LEU A 54 -6.17 -13.80 1.99
C LEU A 54 -5.13 -14.62 1.22
N LYS A 55 -5.33 -15.94 1.16
CA LYS A 55 -4.46 -16.87 0.44
C LYS A 55 -4.41 -16.53 -1.04
N LYS A 56 -5.55 -16.31 -1.70
CA LYS A 56 -5.60 -15.92 -3.12
C LYS A 56 -4.85 -14.61 -3.39
N LEU A 57 -4.98 -13.62 -2.51
CA LEU A 57 -4.23 -12.38 -2.63
C LEU A 57 -2.72 -12.62 -2.52
N ARG A 58 -2.26 -13.38 -1.52
CA ARG A 58 -0.83 -13.73 -1.37
C ARG A 58 -0.30 -14.56 -2.55
N ASP A 59 -1.07 -15.54 -3.01
CA ASP A 59 -0.73 -16.39 -4.15
C ASP A 59 -0.71 -15.63 -5.50
N SER A 60 -1.29 -14.42 -5.56
CA SER A 60 -1.28 -13.60 -6.77
C SER A 60 0.06 -12.90 -7.02
N PHE A 61 0.94 -12.85 -6.02
CA PHE A 61 2.25 -12.21 -6.14
C PHE A 61 3.22 -13.14 -6.85
N VAL A 62 3.98 -12.60 -7.79
CA VAL A 62 4.97 -13.35 -8.57
C VAL A 62 6.29 -13.39 -7.79
N PRO A 63 6.80 -14.57 -7.39
CA PRO A 63 8.03 -14.67 -6.61
C PRO A 63 9.24 -14.02 -7.26
N GLY A 64 9.99 -13.22 -6.49
CA GLY A 64 11.19 -12.49 -6.91
C GLY A 64 10.94 -11.28 -7.82
N SER A 65 9.67 -10.90 -8.04
CA SER A 65 9.34 -9.82 -8.96
C SER A 65 9.48 -8.43 -8.32
N LYS A 66 9.97 -7.49 -9.13
CA LYS A 66 10.11 -6.06 -8.81
C LYS A 66 9.36 -5.26 -9.88
N GLY A 67 8.65 -4.20 -9.51
CA GLY A 67 7.97 -3.38 -10.50
C GLY A 67 7.45 -2.05 -9.98
N LEU A 68 7.07 -1.19 -10.94
CA LEU A 68 6.49 0.11 -10.69
C LEU A 68 4.97 0.02 -10.81
N VAL A 69 4.25 0.65 -9.89
CA VAL A 69 2.79 0.76 -9.94
C VAL A 69 2.43 2.24 -10.02
N VAL A 70 1.80 2.66 -11.10
CA VAL A 70 1.35 4.05 -11.28
C VAL A 70 -0.16 4.09 -11.14
N THR A 71 -0.66 4.90 -10.23
CA THR A 71 -2.11 5.15 -10.13
C THR A 71 -2.50 6.30 -11.05
N THR A 72 -3.52 6.10 -11.90
CA THR A 72 -3.98 7.19 -12.77
C THR A 72 -5.42 7.00 -13.22
N GLY A 73 -6.04 8.11 -13.58
CA GLY A 73 -7.34 8.19 -14.21
C GLY A 73 -7.35 9.27 -15.30
N LYS A 74 -8.47 9.45 -16.00
CA LYS A 74 -8.61 10.41 -17.13
C LYS A 74 -8.02 11.80 -16.84
N GLN A 75 -8.21 12.31 -15.63
CA GLN A 75 -7.78 13.66 -15.25
C GLN A 75 -6.26 13.83 -15.20
N ARG A 76 -5.52 12.78 -14.83
CA ARG A 76 -4.05 12.79 -14.67
C ARG A 76 -3.31 12.01 -15.75
N PHE A 77 -4.04 11.47 -16.72
CA PHE A 77 -3.51 10.59 -17.76
C PHE A 77 -2.29 11.14 -18.51
N ARG A 78 -2.30 12.45 -18.82
CA ARG A 78 -1.18 13.10 -19.51
C ARG A 78 0.12 13.03 -18.70
N TYR A 79 0.03 13.18 -17.39
CA TYR A 79 1.17 13.06 -16.49
C TYR A 79 1.67 11.62 -16.46
N ALA A 80 0.77 10.63 -16.35
CA ALA A 80 1.15 9.22 -16.39
C ALA A 80 1.86 8.84 -17.70
N CYS A 81 1.39 9.35 -18.85
CA CYS A 81 2.07 9.15 -20.14
C CYS A 81 3.49 9.74 -20.13
N HIS A 82 3.66 10.93 -19.56
CA HIS A 82 4.96 11.58 -19.41
C HIS A 82 5.89 10.79 -18.49
N LEU A 83 5.39 10.33 -17.35
CA LEU A 83 6.14 9.51 -16.39
C LEU A 83 6.61 8.21 -17.03
N VAL A 84 5.71 7.44 -17.66
CA VAL A 84 6.04 6.19 -18.37
C VAL A 84 7.10 6.43 -19.45
N THR A 85 6.93 7.50 -20.24
CA THR A 85 7.88 7.85 -21.31
C THR A 85 9.24 8.23 -20.73
N SER A 86 9.28 9.02 -19.65
CA SER A 86 10.52 9.46 -19.01
C SER A 86 11.27 8.28 -18.39
N LEU A 87 10.57 7.43 -17.63
CA LEU A 87 11.16 6.24 -17.01
C LEU A 87 11.79 5.32 -18.06
N ARG A 88 11.08 5.06 -19.17
CA ARG A 88 11.55 4.11 -20.19
C ARG A 88 12.62 4.70 -21.11
N HIS A 89 12.41 5.90 -21.62
CA HIS A 89 13.20 6.44 -22.74
C HIS A 89 14.29 7.41 -22.31
N VAL A 90 14.14 8.07 -21.14
CA VAL A 90 15.14 9.00 -20.60
C VAL A 90 16.00 8.29 -19.56
N LEU A 91 15.37 7.73 -18.53
CA LEU A 91 16.07 7.08 -17.43
C LEU A 91 16.49 5.65 -17.75
N GLN A 92 15.90 5.05 -18.79
CA GLN A 92 16.18 3.69 -19.25
C GLN A 92 15.94 2.60 -18.20
N SER A 93 15.05 2.84 -17.23
CA SER A 93 14.60 1.83 -16.27
C SER A 93 14.01 0.63 -17.02
N GLN A 94 14.37 -0.58 -16.59
CA GLN A 94 13.87 -1.80 -17.19
C GLN A 94 12.70 -2.43 -16.44
N LEU A 95 12.40 -1.93 -15.23
CA LEU A 95 11.33 -2.43 -14.37
C LEU A 95 9.99 -2.47 -15.11
N PRO A 96 9.20 -3.55 -14.97
CA PRO A 96 7.84 -3.59 -15.50
C PRO A 96 6.96 -2.54 -14.80
N ILE A 97 6.04 -1.94 -15.55
CA ILE A 97 5.12 -0.91 -15.08
C ILE A 97 3.68 -1.45 -15.13
N GLN A 98 2.96 -1.35 -14.02
CA GLN A 98 1.53 -1.62 -13.92
C GLN A 98 0.77 -0.32 -13.68
N ILE A 99 -0.12 0.03 -14.61
CA ILE A 99 -1.03 1.16 -14.47
C ILE A 99 -2.30 0.69 -13.76
N ALA A 100 -2.49 1.15 -12.53
CA ALA A 100 -3.64 0.84 -11.70
C ALA A 100 -4.75 1.89 -11.89
N TYR A 101 -5.99 1.42 -12.06
CA TYR A 101 -7.17 2.27 -12.24
C TYR A 101 -8.39 1.68 -11.51
N SER A 102 -9.43 2.49 -11.29
CA SER A 102 -10.65 2.10 -10.57
C SER A 102 -11.88 2.03 -11.50
N GLY A 103 -11.98 0.94 -12.28
CA GLY A 103 -13.12 0.73 -13.18
C GLY A 103 -13.05 1.47 -14.53
N GLU A 104 -13.98 1.13 -15.44
CA GLU A 104 -13.98 1.62 -16.83
C GLU A 104 -14.17 3.14 -16.94
N GLU A 105 -14.90 3.76 -16.01
CA GLU A 105 -15.11 5.20 -16.03
C GLU A 105 -13.87 6.00 -15.63
N ASP A 106 -13.00 5.42 -14.79
CA ASP A 106 -11.76 6.06 -14.32
C ASP A 106 -10.69 6.07 -15.42
N LEU A 107 -10.48 4.91 -16.08
CA LEU A 107 -9.55 4.77 -17.19
C LEU A 107 -10.13 3.90 -18.32
N PRO A 108 -10.80 4.50 -19.32
CA PRO A 108 -11.41 3.77 -20.43
C PRO A 108 -10.42 2.99 -21.27
N ARG A 109 -10.89 1.96 -21.99
CA ARG A 109 -10.06 1.11 -22.86
C ARG A 109 -9.10 1.87 -23.77
N GLU A 110 -9.55 2.93 -24.45
CA GLU A 110 -8.71 3.70 -25.38
C GLU A 110 -7.50 4.35 -24.67
N TYR A 111 -7.67 4.76 -23.41
CA TYR A 111 -6.59 5.31 -22.59
C TYR A 111 -5.60 4.22 -22.20
N ARG A 112 -6.09 3.04 -21.81
CA ARG A 112 -5.27 1.86 -21.47
C ARG A 112 -4.46 1.38 -22.67
N ASP A 113 -5.10 1.25 -23.82
CA ASP A 113 -4.45 0.84 -25.07
C ASP A 113 -3.38 1.87 -25.49
N PHE A 114 -3.66 3.17 -25.32
CA PHE A 114 -2.68 4.21 -25.60
C PHE A 114 -1.47 4.15 -24.67
N ILE A 115 -1.65 4.14 -23.34
CA ILE A 115 -0.52 4.18 -22.40
C ILE A 115 0.36 2.93 -22.49
N THR A 116 -0.24 1.76 -22.76
CA THR A 116 0.51 0.50 -22.95
C THR A 116 1.27 0.47 -24.28
N SER A 117 0.86 1.26 -25.28
CA SER A 117 1.58 1.40 -26.54
C SER A 117 2.83 2.29 -26.46
N LEU A 118 3.00 3.08 -25.39
CA LEU A 118 4.12 4.03 -25.25
C LEU A 118 5.48 3.36 -25.00
N ALA A 119 5.48 2.16 -24.45
CA ALA A 119 6.67 1.45 -24.03
C ALA A 119 6.43 -0.06 -23.85
N SER A 120 7.48 -0.86 -23.98
CA SER A 120 7.44 -2.27 -23.59
C SER A 120 7.30 -2.44 -22.07
N ASN A 121 6.80 -3.61 -21.65
CA ASN A 121 6.60 -3.97 -20.24
C ASN A 121 5.69 -3.01 -19.46
N VAL A 122 4.75 -2.35 -20.15
CA VAL A 122 3.66 -1.59 -19.55
C VAL A 122 2.38 -2.40 -19.65
N SER A 123 1.69 -2.57 -18.54
CA SER A 123 0.39 -3.26 -18.46
C SER A 123 -0.59 -2.45 -17.61
N THR A 124 -1.86 -2.81 -17.62
CA THR A 124 -2.89 -2.13 -16.80
C THR A 124 -3.68 -3.16 -16.01
N PHE A 125 -4.18 -2.80 -14.83
CA PHE A 125 -5.10 -3.64 -14.05
C PHE A 125 -6.15 -2.81 -13.32
N ASP A 126 -7.35 -3.38 -13.21
CA ASP A 126 -8.48 -2.77 -12.50
C ASP A 126 -8.44 -3.17 -11.03
N VAL A 127 -8.27 -2.21 -10.14
CA VAL A 127 -8.23 -2.44 -8.69
C VAL A 127 -9.59 -2.94 -8.18
N THR A 128 -10.69 -2.50 -8.80
CA THR A 128 -12.06 -2.89 -8.43
C THR A 128 -12.42 -4.33 -8.86
N ALA A 129 -11.59 -4.94 -9.70
CA ALA A 129 -11.72 -6.35 -10.06
C ALA A 129 -11.03 -7.27 -9.03
N ILE A 130 -10.11 -6.73 -8.22
CA ILE A 130 -9.33 -7.49 -7.23
C ILE A 130 -10.00 -7.43 -5.86
N PHE A 131 -10.46 -6.25 -5.46
CA PHE A 131 -11.04 -6.00 -4.13
C PHE A 131 -12.55 -5.73 -4.20
N ASP A 132 -13.23 -5.97 -3.08
CA ASP A 132 -14.66 -5.72 -2.94
C ASP A 132 -14.98 -4.21 -2.94
N ASP A 133 -15.18 -3.66 -4.14
CA ASP A 133 -15.42 -2.23 -4.31
C ASP A 133 -16.77 -1.74 -3.75
N ASP A 134 -17.70 -2.66 -3.43
CA ASP A 134 -18.99 -2.26 -2.83
C ASP A 134 -18.78 -1.62 -1.44
N ILE A 135 -17.70 -1.97 -0.74
CA ILE A 135 -17.31 -1.35 0.54
C ILE A 135 -16.17 -0.33 0.41
N LEU A 136 -15.47 -0.29 -0.73
CA LEU A 136 -14.35 0.62 -0.95
C LEU A 136 -14.78 1.92 -1.64
N ASP A 137 -15.69 1.85 -2.62
CA ASP A 137 -16.11 2.99 -3.43
C ASP A 137 -14.89 3.75 -4.01
N LEU A 138 -13.93 3.00 -4.59
CA LEU A 138 -12.67 3.55 -5.09
C LEU A 138 -12.85 4.58 -6.22
N PRO A 139 -13.80 4.44 -7.16
CA PRO A 139 -14.03 5.46 -8.19
C PRO A 139 -14.35 6.85 -7.60
N HIS A 140 -14.88 6.92 -6.38
CA HIS A 140 -15.16 8.16 -5.65
C HIS A 140 -14.23 8.38 -4.45
N GLY A 141 -13.25 7.49 -4.24
CA GLY A 141 -12.35 7.47 -3.08
C GLY A 141 -11.11 8.36 -3.21
N GLY A 142 -10.93 9.01 -4.36
CA GLY A 142 -9.78 9.89 -4.62
C GLY A 142 -8.46 9.13 -4.50
N TRP A 143 -7.65 9.50 -3.50
CA TRP A 143 -6.33 8.88 -3.27
C TRP A 143 -6.39 7.47 -2.69
N ALA A 144 -7.56 7.01 -2.21
CA ALA A 144 -7.70 5.70 -1.56
C ALA A 144 -7.19 4.53 -2.42
N VAL A 145 -7.32 4.64 -3.75
CA VAL A 145 -6.86 3.63 -4.71
C VAL A 145 -5.39 3.26 -4.54
N LYS A 146 -4.54 4.17 -4.06
CA LYS A 146 -3.09 3.97 -3.89
C LYS A 146 -2.73 2.75 -3.04
N ALA A 147 -3.33 2.64 -1.86
CA ALA A 147 -3.10 1.52 -0.95
C ALA A 147 -3.49 0.17 -1.59
N PHE A 148 -4.63 0.15 -2.29
CA PHE A 148 -5.13 -1.04 -2.96
C PHE A 148 -4.36 -1.36 -4.25
N ALA A 149 -3.88 -0.37 -4.99
CA ALA A 149 -3.04 -0.56 -6.17
C ALA A 149 -1.71 -1.21 -5.80
N LEU A 150 -1.02 -0.70 -4.76
CA LEU A 150 0.20 -1.32 -4.26
C LEU A 150 -0.09 -2.75 -3.80
N LEU A 151 -1.12 -2.96 -2.98
CA LEU A 151 -1.46 -4.26 -2.42
C LEU A 151 -1.86 -5.29 -3.50
N GLY A 152 -2.68 -4.89 -4.48
CA GLY A 152 -3.25 -5.76 -5.51
C GLY A 152 -2.38 -5.96 -6.76
N SER A 153 -1.31 -5.19 -6.92
CA SER A 153 -0.33 -5.44 -7.99
C SER A 153 0.29 -6.84 -7.88
N THR A 154 0.74 -7.40 -8.99
CA THR A 154 1.29 -8.76 -9.00
C THR A 154 2.74 -8.82 -8.52
N PHE A 155 3.40 -7.69 -8.29
CA PHE A 155 4.79 -7.68 -7.86
C PHE A 155 4.93 -8.00 -6.38
N GLU A 156 5.99 -8.68 -5.97
CA GLU A 156 6.35 -8.77 -4.56
C GLU A 156 6.93 -7.44 -4.07
N GLN A 157 7.87 -6.87 -4.82
CA GLN A 157 8.51 -5.60 -4.51
C GLN A 157 7.96 -4.50 -5.42
N VAL A 158 7.35 -3.49 -4.81
CA VAL A 158 6.59 -2.46 -5.51
C VAL A 158 7.17 -1.09 -5.17
N ILE A 159 7.35 -0.24 -6.19
CA ILE A 159 7.42 1.22 -6.02
C ILE A 159 6.11 1.78 -6.59
N LEU A 160 5.24 2.25 -5.71
CA LEU A 160 4.03 2.97 -6.05
C LEU A 160 4.38 4.42 -6.35
N LEU A 161 3.81 4.96 -7.43
CA LEU A 161 4.06 6.28 -7.96
C LEU A 161 2.76 7.05 -8.19
N ASP A 162 2.80 8.34 -7.91
CA ASP A 162 1.82 9.30 -8.42
C ASP A 162 2.04 9.53 -9.92
N ALA A 163 0.96 9.83 -10.63
CA ALA A 163 1.04 10.07 -12.07
C ALA A 163 1.90 11.29 -12.44
N ASP A 164 2.03 12.26 -11.52
CA ASP A 164 2.76 13.52 -11.69
C ASP A 164 4.13 13.55 -11.01
N ASP A 165 4.65 12.39 -10.59
CA ASP A 165 6.03 12.27 -10.13
C ASP A 165 7.04 12.55 -11.25
N PHE A 166 8.21 13.07 -10.85
CA PHE A 166 9.33 13.33 -11.75
C PHE A 166 10.64 12.81 -11.17
N PHE A 167 11.24 11.85 -11.87
CA PHE A 167 12.48 11.20 -11.45
C PHE A 167 13.71 11.83 -12.13
N LEU A 168 14.76 12.05 -11.34
CA LEU A 168 16.07 12.53 -11.81
C LEU A 168 17.09 11.40 -11.97
N GLN A 169 16.77 10.20 -11.50
CA GLN A 169 17.56 8.98 -11.63
C GLN A 169 16.63 7.77 -11.75
N GLN A 170 17.17 6.61 -12.08
CA GLN A 170 16.38 5.38 -12.14
C GLN A 170 15.79 5.06 -10.75
N PRO A 171 14.48 4.76 -10.64
CA PRO A 171 13.88 4.35 -9.36
C PRO A 171 14.41 2.99 -8.89
N ASP A 172 14.99 2.20 -9.80
CA ASP A 172 15.59 0.88 -9.58
C ASP A 172 16.59 0.87 -8.41
N VAL A 173 17.27 2.00 -8.17
CA VAL A 173 18.23 2.18 -7.07
C VAL A 173 17.61 1.95 -5.69
N ILE A 174 16.30 2.19 -5.52
CA ILE A 174 15.59 1.90 -4.26
C ILE A 174 15.66 0.40 -3.97
N PHE A 175 15.47 -0.45 -4.98
CA PHE A 175 15.49 -1.90 -4.81
C PHE A 175 16.89 -2.50 -4.75
N ASP A 176 17.87 -1.87 -5.40
CA ASP A 176 19.18 -2.47 -5.63
C ASP A 176 20.26 -1.90 -4.70
N GLU A 177 20.14 -0.65 -4.28
CA GLU A 177 21.19 0.09 -3.59
C GLU A 177 20.78 0.69 -2.24
N ASP A 178 19.49 0.99 -2.02
CA ASP A 178 19.08 1.67 -0.78
C ASP A 178 19.16 0.74 0.45
N PRO A 179 20.01 1.04 1.45
CA PRO A 179 20.20 0.17 2.60
C PRO A 179 18.97 0.12 3.52
N ARG A 180 18.17 1.20 3.58
CA ARG A 180 17.00 1.29 4.45
C ARG A 180 15.84 0.45 3.90
N TYR A 181 15.63 0.49 2.58
CA TYR A 181 14.70 -0.41 1.91
C TYR A 181 15.15 -1.87 2.05
N ASN A 182 16.43 -2.17 1.84
CA ASN A 182 16.95 -3.53 1.97
C ASN A 182 16.77 -4.08 3.40
N GLU A 183 17.00 -3.27 4.42
CA GLU A 183 16.82 -3.64 5.82
C GLU A 183 15.33 -3.86 6.16
N THR A 184 14.48 -2.89 5.89
CA THR A 184 13.09 -2.89 6.39
C THR A 184 12.08 -3.50 5.41
N GLY A 185 12.39 -3.50 4.12
CA GLY A 185 11.48 -3.85 3.03
C GLY A 185 10.48 -2.73 2.74
N THR A 186 10.69 -1.52 3.26
CA THR A 186 9.83 -0.37 2.98
C THR A 186 10.66 0.91 2.88
N MET A 187 10.16 1.87 2.11
CA MET A 187 10.74 3.20 2.03
C MET A 187 9.62 4.21 1.79
N LEU A 188 9.51 5.14 2.73
CA LEU A 188 8.61 6.29 2.70
C LEU A 188 9.44 7.58 2.61
N PHE A 189 8.80 8.69 2.29
CA PHE A 189 9.46 9.99 2.18
C PHE A 189 8.79 11.01 3.08
N HIS A 190 9.57 11.91 3.67
CA HIS A 190 9.05 12.98 4.48
C HIS A 190 8.32 14.04 3.65
N ASP A 191 7.14 14.46 4.10
CA ASP A 191 6.54 15.70 3.58
C ASP A 191 7.26 16.92 4.20
N ARG A 192 6.88 18.11 3.73
CA ARG A 192 7.46 19.38 4.14
C ARG A 192 7.16 19.65 5.60
N LEU A 193 8.19 19.99 6.38
CA LEU A 193 8.08 20.45 7.77
C LEU A 193 7.46 21.86 7.84
N LEU A 194 6.14 21.92 7.72
CA LEU A 194 5.34 23.14 7.77
C LEU A 194 4.38 23.12 8.96
N TRP A 195 3.86 24.31 9.28
CA TRP A 195 2.74 24.53 10.19
C TRP A 195 2.86 23.85 11.56
N GLN A 196 4.00 24.07 12.23
CA GLN A 196 4.20 23.56 13.59
C GLN A 196 3.07 24.00 14.54
N GLY A 197 2.52 23.06 15.29
CA GLY A 197 1.39 23.23 16.19
C GLY A 197 0.03 23.29 15.50
N ALA A 198 -0.03 23.14 14.18
CA ALA A 198 -1.30 22.97 13.48
C ALA A 198 -1.86 21.57 13.76
N TYR A 199 -3.19 21.45 13.73
CA TYR A 199 -3.92 20.18 13.91
C TYR A 199 -3.70 19.47 15.27
N PRO A 200 -3.88 20.16 16.41
CA PRO A 200 -3.69 19.54 17.73
C PRO A 200 -4.58 18.31 17.97
N GLU A 201 -5.78 18.28 17.38
CA GLU A 201 -6.69 17.12 17.47
C GLU A 201 -6.14 15.89 16.75
N ARG A 202 -5.44 16.06 15.61
CA ARG A 202 -4.78 14.98 14.85
C ARG A 202 -3.64 14.38 15.67
N HIS A 203 -2.79 15.23 16.25
CA HIS A 203 -1.69 14.76 17.11
C HIS A 203 -2.21 14.02 18.34
N ALA A 204 -3.20 14.58 19.04
CA ALA A 204 -3.82 13.91 20.17
C ALA A 204 -4.45 12.56 19.78
N TRP A 205 -5.03 12.46 18.58
CA TRP A 205 -5.54 11.21 18.06
C TRP A 205 -4.42 10.19 17.82
N TRP A 206 -3.31 10.57 17.19
CA TRP A 206 -2.15 9.68 17.00
C TRP A 206 -1.59 9.18 18.34
N GLU A 207 -1.37 10.09 19.29
CA GLU A 207 -0.91 9.74 20.65
C GLU A 207 -1.86 8.75 21.32
N GLN A 208 -3.17 8.96 21.18
CA GLN A 208 -4.18 8.05 21.74
C GLN A 208 -4.11 6.66 21.09
N GLN A 209 -3.95 6.58 19.77
CA GLN A 209 -3.90 5.30 19.07
C GLN A 209 -2.59 4.54 19.34
N LEU A 210 -1.49 5.27 19.54
CA LEU A 210 -0.17 4.70 19.85
C LEU A 210 0.06 4.52 21.36
N ALA A 211 -0.90 4.91 22.20
CA ALA A 211 -0.79 4.80 23.65
C ALA A 211 -0.55 3.34 24.08
N GLY A 212 0.50 3.14 24.88
CA GLY A 212 0.90 1.81 25.35
C GLY A 212 1.64 0.95 24.33
N MET A 213 1.90 1.48 23.13
CA MET A 213 2.79 0.86 22.15
C MET A 213 4.22 1.35 22.33
N GLY A 214 5.20 0.48 22.09
CA GLY A 214 6.59 0.89 21.96
C GLY A 214 6.81 1.54 20.59
N LEU A 215 7.14 2.83 20.58
CA LEU A 215 7.40 3.56 19.33
C LEU A 215 8.62 3.00 18.60
N SER A 216 8.55 2.94 17.27
CA SER A 216 9.72 2.64 16.43
C SER A 216 10.80 3.71 16.55
N GLU A 217 12.04 3.35 16.22
CA GLU A 217 13.13 4.34 16.14
C GLU A 217 12.85 5.43 15.10
N THR A 218 12.15 5.09 14.01
CA THR A 218 11.69 6.03 12.99
C THR A 218 10.73 7.06 13.58
N THR A 219 9.67 6.63 14.28
CA THR A 219 8.73 7.55 14.93
C THR A 219 9.39 8.39 16.03
N LYS A 220 10.35 7.84 16.79
CA LYS A 220 11.09 8.61 17.80
C LYS A 220 11.95 9.73 17.22
N GLN A 221 12.29 9.68 15.93
CA GLN A 221 13.04 10.70 15.22
C GLN A 221 12.15 11.65 14.41
N SER A 222 10.85 11.34 14.26
CA SER A 222 9.89 12.16 13.53
C SER A 222 9.70 13.51 14.20
N LYS A 223 9.96 14.59 13.47
CA LYS A 223 9.66 15.95 13.92
C LYS A 223 8.15 16.22 13.96
N VAL A 224 7.36 15.56 13.11
CA VAL A 224 5.90 15.66 13.17
C VAL A 224 5.40 15.11 14.48
N TYR A 225 5.79 13.89 14.83
CA TYR A 225 5.31 13.27 16.04
C TYR A 225 5.89 13.93 17.31
N ILE A 226 7.19 14.24 17.33
CA ILE A 226 7.88 14.74 18.52
C ILE A 226 7.76 16.26 18.70
N GLU A 227 7.80 17.03 17.61
CA GLU A 227 7.79 18.51 17.64
C GLU A 227 6.48 19.12 17.11
N SER A 228 5.47 18.28 16.82
CA SER A 228 4.13 18.69 16.38
C SER A 228 4.09 19.46 15.05
N TYR A 229 4.90 19.07 14.06
CA TYR A 229 4.72 19.53 12.67
C TYR A 229 3.52 18.83 12.02
N ALA A 230 3.00 19.37 10.90
CA ALA A 230 1.68 18.97 10.40
C ALA A 230 1.61 17.63 9.62
N GLU A 231 2.54 17.37 8.71
CA GLU A 231 2.49 16.25 7.76
C GLU A 231 3.81 15.47 7.82
N GLU A 232 3.75 14.15 8.06
CA GLU A 232 4.93 13.29 8.19
C GLU A 232 5.33 12.70 6.86
N CYS A 233 4.36 12.21 6.09
CA CYS A 233 4.63 11.32 4.97
C CYS A 233 4.13 11.94 3.67
N ASP A 234 5.00 12.00 2.68
CA ASP A 234 4.58 12.13 1.30
C ASP A 234 4.17 10.76 0.74
N SER A 235 3.22 10.75 -0.19
CA SER A 235 2.67 9.55 -0.81
C SER A 235 2.80 9.55 -2.33
N GLY A 236 3.66 10.41 -2.89
CA GLY A 236 4.00 10.39 -4.31
C GLY A 236 4.75 9.10 -4.61
N VAL A 237 5.78 8.82 -3.83
CA VAL A 237 6.57 7.58 -3.93
C VAL A 237 6.44 6.75 -2.65
N VAL A 238 6.07 5.48 -2.79
CA VAL A 238 6.07 4.51 -1.69
C VAL A 238 6.68 3.19 -2.17
N ALA A 239 7.73 2.72 -1.51
CA ALA A 239 8.30 1.40 -1.80
C ALA A 239 7.95 0.38 -0.71
N ALA A 240 7.55 -0.83 -1.12
CA ALA A 240 7.22 -1.92 -0.19
C ALA A 240 7.48 -3.30 -0.78
N ASP A 241 8.03 -4.19 0.05
CA ASP A 241 8.26 -5.61 -0.22
C ASP A 241 7.16 -6.47 0.43
N LYS A 242 6.12 -6.77 -0.35
CA LYS A 242 4.97 -7.57 0.07
C LYS A 242 5.30 -9.05 0.32
N SER A 243 6.47 -9.53 -0.11
CA SER A 243 6.91 -10.91 0.21
C SER A 243 7.20 -11.05 1.71
N ARG A 244 7.56 -9.96 2.39
CA ARG A 244 7.77 -9.92 3.83
C ARG A 244 6.42 -9.86 4.53
N LEU A 245 6.12 -10.88 5.34
CA LEU A 245 4.84 -10.99 6.03
C LEU A 245 4.53 -9.75 6.90
N ASP A 246 5.53 -9.18 7.58
CA ASP A 246 5.38 -7.96 8.36
C ASP A 246 4.91 -6.77 7.52
N VAL A 247 5.50 -6.60 6.33
CA VAL A 247 5.14 -5.53 5.39
C VAL A 247 3.75 -5.76 4.84
N PHE A 248 3.45 -6.99 4.40
CA PHE A 248 2.12 -7.36 3.92
C PHE A 248 1.02 -7.07 4.96
N ILE A 249 1.25 -7.41 6.23
CA ILE A 249 0.30 -7.14 7.32
C ILE A 249 0.13 -5.63 7.56
N GLY A 250 1.21 -4.85 7.48
CA GLY A 250 1.15 -3.39 7.52
C GLY A 250 0.31 -2.82 6.38
N LEU A 251 0.52 -3.31 5.16
CA LEU A 251 -0.25 -2.90 3.98
C LEU A 251 -1.73 -3.25 4.07
N LEU A 252 -2.09 -4.39 4.69
CA LEU A 252 -3.49 -4.70 5.00
C LEU A 252 -4.11 -3.67 5.95
N HIS A 253 -3.34 -3.18 6.94
CA HIS A 253 -3.81 -2.11 7.83
C HIS A 253 -3.94 -0.77 7.10
N ILE A 254 -2.99 -0.43 6.24
CA ILE A 254 -3.01 0.79 5.41
C ILE A 254 -4.21 0.76 4.46
N ALA A 255 -4.46 -0.35 3.78
CA ALA A 255 -5.64 -0.55 2.95
C ALA A 255 -6.93 -0.45 3.77
N TRP A 256 -6.98 -1.06 4.97
CA TRP A 256 -8.13 -0.92 5.88
C TRP A 256 -8.42 0.54 6.24
N GLN A 257 -7.39 1.34 6.54
CA GLN A 257 -7.54 2.78 6.82
C GLN A 257 -8.12 3.57 5.64
N ASN A 258 -7.99 3.05 4.41
CA ASN A 258 -8.48 3.67 3.18
C ASN A 258 -9.81 3.07 2.68
N THR A 259 -10.41 2.11 3.41
CA THR A 259 -11.80 1.70 3.18
C THR A 259 -12.75 2.88 3.41
N ARG A 260 -13.91 2.89 2.74
CA ARG A 260 -14.81 4.06 2.75
C ARG A 260 -15.20 4.50 4.15
N ASP A 261 -15.72 3.57 4.94
CA ASP A 261 -16.20 3.87 6.29
C ASP A 261 -15.09 4.42 7.18
N VAL A 262 -13.87 3.89 7.08
CA VAL A 262 -12.74 4.31 7.91
C VAL A 262 -12.17 5.64 7.43
N ARG A 263 -11.97 5.83 6.12
CA ARG A 263 -11.39 7.07 5.59
C ARG A 263 -12.31 8.26 5.81
N ASP A 264 -13.62 8.10 5.57
CA ASP A 264 -14.61 9.18 5.65
C ASP A 264 -14.90 9.56 7.12
N SER A 265 -14.71 8.62 8.05
CA SER A 265 -14.98 8.82 9.47
C SER A 265 -13.76 9.26 10.27
N TYR A 266 -12.56 8.81 9.88
CA TYR A 266 -11.34 8.99 10.67
C TYR A 266 -10.17 9.44 9.81
N THR A 267 -9.64 8.60 8.92
CA THR A 267 -8.32 8.83 8.28
C THR A 267 -8.26 10.16 7.55
N TYR A 268 -9.26 10.50 6.72
CA TYR A 268 -9.25 11.74 5.92
C TYR A 268 -9.87 12.93 6.67
N ARG A 269 -10.47 12.69 7.85
CA ARG A 269 -10.83 13.79 8.77
C ARG A 269 -9.62 14.28 9.55
N GLN A 270 -8.75 13.33 9.89
CA GLN A 270 -7.54 13.63 10.62
C GLN A 270 -6.45 14.10 9.66
N GLY A 271 -6.11 13.37 8.60
CA GLY A 271 -5.08 13.71 7.61
C GLY A 271 -5.61 14.38 6.33
N HIS A 272 -4.71 14.75 5.43
CA HIS A 272 -5.05 15.15 4.06
C HIS A 272 -4.88 13.96 3.10
N GLY A 273 -5.95 13.18 2.93
CA GLY A 273 -5.93 11.99 2.06
C GLY A 273 -5.19 10.81 2.69
N ASP A 274 -4.53 10.01 1.86
CA ASP A 274 -3.94 8.72 2.24
C ASP A 274 -2.55 8.83 2.90
N LYS A 275 -1.88 9.98 2.73
CA LYS A 275 -0.50 10.26 3.18
C LYS A 275 -0.14 9.68 4.54
N GLU A 276 -0.84 10.12 5.57
CA GLU A 276 -0.53 9.75 6.95
C GLU A 276 -0.87 8.27 7.25
N SER A 277 -1.70 7.62 6.42
CA SER A 277 -2.07 6.22 6.64
C SER A 277 -0.89 5.25 6.45
N TRP A 278 0.12 5.61 5.65
CA TRP A 278 1.28 4.78 5.32
C TRP A 278 2.16 4.51 6.55
N TRP A 279 2.78 5.54 7.11
CA TRP A 279 3.64 5.39 8.29
C TRP A 279 2.82 4.93 9.49
N PHE A 280 1.63 5.48 9.67
CA PHE A 280 0.80 5.18 10.83
C PHE A 280 0.29 3.74 10.80
N GLY A 281 0.00 3.22 9.62
CA GLY A 281 -0.37 1.82 9.43
C GLY A 281 0.76 0.88 9.82
N PHE A 282 1.99 1.17 9.36
CA PHE A 282 3.17 0.39 9.74
C PHE A 282 3.47 0.47 11.24
N GLU A 283 3.41 1.65 11.84
CA GLU A 283 3.62 1.84 13.28
C GLU A 283 2.58 1.06 14.10
N LEU A 284 1.29 1.14 13.74
CA LEU A 284 0.20 0.44 14.43
C LEU A 284 0.32 -1.10 14.32
N THR A 285 0.88 -1.62 13.23
CA THR A 285 1.16 -3.05 13.05
C THR A 285 2.55 -3.46 13.53
N GLY A 286 3.37 -2.53 14.03
CA GLY A 286 4.75 -2.79 14.44
C GLY A 286 5.60 -3.32 13.29
N THR A 287 5.24 -2.96 12.06
CA THR A 287 6.02 -3.24 10.85
C THR A 287 7.18 -2.25 10.82
N ALA A 288 8.40 -2.74 10.64
CA ALA A 288 9.56 -1.86 10.49
C ALA A 288 9.42 -1.03 9.21
N TYR A 289 9.69 0.27 9.31
CA TYR A 289 9.71 1.15 8.16
C TYR A 289 10.78 2.22 8.23
N SER A 290 11.16 2.71 7.05
CA SER A 290 12.15 3.77 6.90
C SER A 290 11.55 5.01 6.25
N MET A 291 12.17 6.16 6.53
CA MET A 291 11.84 7.46 5.95
C MET A 291 13.10 8.08 5.34
N GLU A 292 12.92 8.81 4.23
CA GLU A 292 13.92 9.71 3.65
C GLU A 292 13.45 11.17 3.63
#